data_AF-A0A9D8L7E1-F1
#
_entry.id   AF-A0A9D8L7E1-F1
#
_cell.length_a   1.000
_cell.length_b   1.000
_cell.length_c   1.000
_cell.angle_alpha   90.00
_cell.angle_beta   90.00
_cell.angle_gamma   90.00
#
_symmetry.space_group_name_H-M   'P 1'
#
loop_
_entity.id
_entity.type
_entity.pdbx_description
1 polymer ?
#
loop_
_entity_poly.entity_id
_entity_poly.type
_entity_poly.pdbx_seq_one_letter_code
_entity_poly.pdbx_strand_id
1 'polypeptide(L)'
;QARGIALNGAANGQPLVILKKGDITIGAAVVAGTAYFLSDTPGGICPLADVGNGEYICQLGLAKSTSVLTIDVQFPNVAVAT
;
A
#
# COMPACT_ATOMS: atom_id res chain seq x y z
N GLN A 1 -5.28 -5.96 -7.55
CA GLN A 1 -4.19 -6.15 -6.55
C GLN A 1 -3.00 -5.26 -6.90
N ALA A 2 -2.37 -4.65 -5.91
CA ALA A 2 -1.11 -3.96 -6.12
C ALA A 2 0.03 -4.97 -6.29
N ARG A 3 1.09 -4.60 -7.03
CA ARG A 3 2.32 -5.40 -7.19
C ARG A 3 3.59 -4.64 -6.81
N GLY A 4 3.44 -3.38 -6.41
CA GLY A 4 4.52 -2.46 -6.08
C GLY A 4 4.00 -1.02 -6.05
N ILE A 5 4.85 -0.10 -5.62
CA ILE A 5 4.56 1.32 -5.49
C ILE A 5 5.42 2.08 -6.50
N ALA A 6 4.79 2.93 -7.31
CA ALA A 6 5.49 3.87 -8.18
C ALA A 6 6.19 4.94 -7.35
N LEU A 7 7.51 5.11 -7.54
CA LEU A 7 8.31 6.12 -6.83
C LEU A 7 8.36 7.46 -7.56
N ASN A 8 7.91 7.51 -8.81
CA ASN A 8 7.87 8.72 -9.61
C ASN A 8 6.66 8.73 -10.54
N GLY A 9 6.22 9.92 -10.94
CA GLY A 9 5.31 10.06 -12.07
C GLY A 9 6.04 9.75 -13.39
N ALA A 10 5.38 9.07 -14.31
CA ALA A 10 5.89 8.79 -15.64
C ALA A 10 4.75 8.87 -16.66
N ALA A 11 5.03 9.46 -17.82
CA ALA A 11 4.14 9.39 -18.98
C ALA A 11 4.35 8.07 -19.73
N ASN A 12 3.48 7.76 -20.69
CA ASN A 12 3.66 6.57 -21.51
C ASN A 12 5.01 6.59 -22.24
N GLY A 13 5.77 5.49 -22.13
CA GLY A 13 7.11 5.37 -22.69
C GLY A 13 8.24 6.02 -21.86
N GLN A 14 7.94 6.62 -20.71
CA GLN A 14 8.97 7.15 -19.79
C GLN A 14 9.39 6.10 -18.75
N PRO A 15 10.62 6.14 -18.25
CA PRO A 15 11.07 5.26 -17.18
C PRO A 15 10.24 5.46 -15.89
N LEU A 16 9.83 4.34 -15.30
CA LEU A 16 9.13 4.30 -14.02
C LEU A 16 9.90 3.42 -13.04
N VAL A 17 10.21 3.97 -11.86
CA VAL A 17 10.81 3.23 -10.77
C VAL A 17 9.71 2.66 -9.89
N ILE A 18 9.75 1.34 -9.68
CA ILE A 18 8.75 0.62 -8.90
C ILE A 18 9.43 -0.01 -7.69
N LEU A 19 8.98 0.36 -6.50
CA LEU A 19 9.37 -0.29 -5.25
C LEU A 19 8.51 -1.53 -5.03
N LYS A 20 9.15 -2.69 -4.94
CA LYS A 20 8.47 -3.96 -4.64
C LYS A 20 8.58 -4.36 -3.16
N LYS A 21 9.70 -4.00 -2.51
CA LYS A 21 9.99 -4.28 -1.11
C LYS A 21 11.00 -3.28 -0.57
N GLY A 22 10.88 -2.92 0.71
CA GLY A 22 11.84 -2.05 1.41
C GLY A 22 11.18 -0.80 2.01
N ASP A 23 12.00 0.05 2.62
CA ASP A 23 11.53 1.25 3.31
C ASP A 23 11.30 2.40 2.32
N ILE A 24 10.18 3.10 2.47
CA ILE A 24 9.87 4.34 1.75
C ILE A 24 9.33 5.40 2.70
N THR A 25 9.71 6.65 2.47
CA THR A 25 9.08 7.80 3.13
C THR A 25 7.78 8.14 2.41
N ILE A 26 6.67 8.06 3.13
CA ILE A 26 5.34 8.44 2.66
C ILE A 26 5.12 9.92 2.96
N GLY A 27 4.62 10.68 1.97
CA GLY A 27 4.30 12.10 2.11
C GLY A 27 3.02 12.41 2.90
N ALA A 28 2.48 11.41 3.61
CA ALA A 28 1.28 11.49 4.42
C ALA A 28 1.58 10.98 5.83
N ALA A 29 0.85 11.48 6.82
CA ALA A 29 0.98 11.01 8.19
C ALA A 29 0.43 9.59 8.29
N VAL A 30 1.30 8.65 8.66
CA VAL A 30 0.93 7.29 9.00
C VAL A 30 1.09 7.08 10.50
N VAL A 31 0.35 6.13 11.07
CA VAL A 31 0.52 5.68 12.46
C VAL A 31 1.59 4.58 12.51
N ALA A 32 2.61 4.76 13.34
CA ALA A 32 3.67 3.77 13.52
C ALA A 32 3.10 2.45 14.08
N GLY A 33 3.58 1.31 13.56
CA GLY A 33 3.11 -0.02 13.92
C GLY A 33 1.79 -0.44 13.26
N THR A 34 1.19 0.41 12.41
CA THR A 34 -0.06 0.10 11.71
C THR A 34 0.20 -0.50 10.32
N ALA A 35 -0.58 -1.52 9.97
CA ALA A 35 -0.57 -2.11 8.63
C ALA A 35 -1.43 -1.27 7.68
N TYR A 36 -0.92 -1.06 6.46
CA TYR A 36 -1.62 -0.33 5.40
C TYR A 36 -1.97 -1.26 4.25
N PHE A 37 -3.13 -1.01 3.68
CA PHE A 37 -3.78 -1.80 2.65
C PHE A 37 -4.09 -0.92 1.43
N LEU A 38 -4.36 -1.56 0.30
CA LEU A 38 -4.86 -0.89 -0.89
C LEU A 38 -6.26 -0.34 -0.60
N SER A 39 -6.44 0.96 -0.80
CA SER A 39 -7.76 1.63 -0.71
C SER A 39 -8.58 1.42 -1.99
N ASP A 40 -9.90 1.56 -1.87
CA ASP A 40 -10.82 1.70 -3.02
C ASP A 40 -10.50 2.89 -3.91
N THR A 41 -9.92 3.95 -3.35
CA THR A 41 -9.46 5.08 -4.17
C THR A 41 -8.22 4.64 -4.96
N PRO A 42 -8.24 4.70 -6.31
CA PRO A 42 -7.12 4.24 -7.11
C PRO A 42 -5.79 4.92 -6.71
N GLY A 43 -4.80 4.10 -6.34
CA GLY A 43 -3.49 4.58 -5.90
C GLY A 43 -3.44 5.07 -4.44
N GLY A 44 -4.57 5.05 -3.73
CA GLY A 44 -4.65 5.36 -2.31
C GLY A 44 -4.24 4.19 -1.42
N ILE A 45 -3.88 4.51 -0.18
CA ILE A 45 -3.62 3.55 0.89
C ILE A 45 -4.52 3.85 2.08
N CYS A 46 -4.92 2.83 2.82
CA CYS A 46 -5.75 2.98 4.01
C CYS A 46 -5.35 1.99 5.11
N PRO A 47 -5.67 2.27 6.39
CA PRO A 47 -5.58 1.28 7.45
C PRO A 47 -6.59 0.14 7.26
N LEU A 48 -6.39 -0.98 7.97
CA LEU A 48 -7.30 -2.14 7.90
C LEU A 48 -8.77 -1.79 8.19
N ALA A 49 -9.03 -0.80 9.05
CA ALA A 49 -10.37 -0.41 9.44
C ALA A 49 -11.21 0.17 8.29
N ASP A 50 -10.55 0.65 7.24
CA ASP A 50 -11.22 1.21 6.06
C ASP A 50 -11.37 0.16 4.94
N VAL A 51 -10.91 -1.07 5.16
CA VAL A 51 -11.15 -2.18 4.23
C VAL A 51 -12.49 -2.81 4.59
N GLY A 52 -13.47 -2.64 3.70
CA GLY A 52 -14.84 -3.08 3.89
C GLY A 52 -15.02 -4.60 3.79
N ASN A 53 -16.19 -5.07 4.21
CA ASN A 53 -16.59 -6.46 4.06
C ASN A 53 -16.73 -6.82 2.57
N GLY A 54 -16.22 -7.99 2.18
CA GLY A 54 -16.25 -8.45 0.78
C GLY A 54 -15.12 -7.89 -0.10
N GLU A 55 -14.31 -6.95 0.40
CA GLU A 55 -13.11 -6.48 -0.31
C GLU A 55 -11.96 -7.47 -0.17
N TYR A 56 -11.13 -7.55 -1.21
CA TYR A 56 -9.95 -8.43 -1.18
C TYR A 56 -8.81 -7.78 -0.41
N ILE A 57 -8.29 -8.49 0.59
CA ILE A 57 -7.13 -8.04 1.34
C ILE A 57 -5.92 -7.89 0.41
N CYS A 58 -5.39 -6.67 0.32
CA CYS A 58 -4.15 -6.36 -0.37
C CYS A 58 -3.29 -5.50 0.55
N GLN A 59 -2.52 -6.16 1.42
CA GLN A 59 -1.61 -5.47 2.33
C GLN A 59 -0.40 -4.94 1.55
N LEU A 60 -0.06 -3.68 1.77
CA LEU A 60 1.09 -3.04 1.12
C LEU A 60 2.33 -3.07 2.01
N GLY A 61 2.16 -2.95 3.32
CA GLY A 61 3.27 -2.89 4.27
C GLY A 61 2.88 -2.51 5.68
N LEU A 62 3.89 -2.25 6.51
CA LEU A 62 3.76 -1.86 7.91
C LEU A 62 4.52 -0.55 8.18
N ALA A 63 3.91 0.36 8.92
CA ALA A 63 4.54 1.64 9.25
C ALA A 63 5.62 1.45 10.32
N LYS A 64 6.85 1.83 9.97
CA LYS A 64 8.00 1.79 10.87
C LYS A 64 8.09 3.07 11.72
N SER A 65 7.59 4.18 11.20
CA SER A 65 7.47 5.46 11.91
C SER A 65 6.22 6.21 11.44
N THR A 66 6.08 7.48 11.82
CA THR A 66 4.98 8.33 11.34
C THR A 66 5.11 8.80 9.89
N SER A 67 6.26 8.51 9.26
CA SER A 67 6.58 8.90 7.88
C SER A 67 7.19 7.76 7.06
N VAL A 68 7.65 6.67 7.68
CA VAL A 68 8.30 5.55 6.99
C VAL A 68 7.40 4.34 6.98
N LEU A 69 7.15 3.81 5.79
CA LEU A 69 6.42 2.56 5.55
C LEU A 69 7.38 1.51 4.99
N THR A 70 7.47 0.36 5.63
CA THR A 70 8.21 -0.78 5.09
C THR A 70 7.26 -1.58 4.20
N ILE A 71 7.53 -1.56 2.89
CA ILE A 71 6.73 -2.22 1.87
C ILE A 71 7.10 -3.68 1.77
N ASP A 72 6.08 -4.52 1.79
CA ASP A 72 6.13 -5.93 1.40
C ASP A 72 4.70 -6.33 1.00
N VAL A 73 4.43 -6.34 -0.31
CA VAL A 73 3.06 -6.47 -0.81
C VAL A 73 2.59 -7.92 -0.66
N GLN A 74 1.52 -8.11 0.12
CA GLN A 74 0.90 -9.41 0.36
C GLN A 74 -0.54 -9.41 -0.16
N PHE A 75 -0.83 -10.32 -1.09
CA PHE A 75 -2.17 -10.52 -1.63
C PHE A 75 -2.54 -12.01 -1.58
N PRO A 76 -3.23 -12.46 -0.52
CA PRO A 76 -3.62 -13.85 -0.36
C PRO A 76 -4.79 -14.27 -1.27
N ASN A 77 -5.39 -13.35 -2.04
CA ASN A 77 -6.58 -13.61 -2.85
C ASN A 77 -7.80 -14.07 -2.02
N VAL A 78 -7.95 -13.50 -0.82
CA VAL A 78 -9.06 -13.77 0.10
C VAL A 78 -9.79 -12.46 0.39
N ALA A 79 -11.12 -12.53 0.38
CA ALA A 79 -11.98 -11.42 0.76
C ALA A 79 -12.14 -11.34 2.28
N VAL A 80 -12.30 -10.13 2.81
CA VAL A 80 -12.65 -9.91 4.22
C VAL A 80 -13.95 -10.66 4.52
N ALA A 81 -13.88 -11.54 5.52
CA ALA A 81 -15.03 -12.28 5.99
C ALA A 81 -16.07 -11.30 6.57
N THR A 82 -17.33 -11.54 6.26
CA THR A 82 -18.46 -10.71 6.69
C THR A 82 -18.61 -10.66 8.20
#